data_AF-A0A6A2ZCC1-F1
#
_entry.id   AF-A0A6A2ZCC1-F1
#
_cell.length_a   1.000
_cell.length_b   1.000
_cell.length_c   1.000
_cell.angle_alpha   90.00
_cell.angle_beta   90.00
_cell.angle_gamma   90.00
#
_symmetry.space_group_name_H-M   'P 1'
#
loop_
_entity.id
_entity.type
_entity.pdbx_description
1 polymer ?
#
loop_
_entity_poly.entity_id
_entity_poly.type
_entity_poly.pdbx_seq_one_letter_code
_entity_poly.pdbx_strand_id
1 'polypeptide(L)'
;MTEQIMLLENIGTSVLVSKDQLPELHKMMIEAAGLGGFIAQTLEEQLFRWLRAAELTCDRAALLVAQYPKVVISVLMKLAGGCPSMADQLNVDAFLEQAHSYDKASSSPIGYYIRNAQTRQLLHPLPVLRAREIDEWSRSIDYRSLLKRATQMSVVENV
;
A
#
# COMPACT_ATOMS: atom_id res chain seq x y z
N MET A 1 4.30 -10.60 -15.83
CA MET A 1 5.12 -11.80 -15.55
C MET A 1 6.60 -11.44 -15.45
N THR A 2 7.23 -10.87 -16.49
CA THR A 2 8.65 -10.49 -16.47
C THR A 2 9.00 -9.43 -15.40
N GLU A 3 8.17 -8.39 -15.23
CA GLU A 3 8.40 -7.38 -14.18
C GLU A 3 8.25 -7.95 -12.76
N GLN A 4 7.30 -8.86 -12.53
CA GLN A 4 7.12 -9.52 -11.23
C GLN A 4 8.31 -10.43 -10.92
N ILE A 5 8.82 -11.15 -11.92
CA ILE A 5 10.04 -11.96 -11.79
C ILE A 5 11.25 -11.06 -11.51
N MET A 6 11.38 -9.92 -12.19
CA MET A 6 12.49 -8.98 -11.99
C MET A 6 12.44 -8.30 -10.60
N LEU A 7 11.25 -8.00 -10.07
CA LEU A 7 11.07 -7.46 -8.72
C LEU A 7 11.36 -8.53 -7.65
N LEU A 8 10.91 -9.77 -7.87
CA LEU A 8 11.22 -10.91 -7.01
C LEU A 8 12.72 -11.24 -7.05
N GLU A 9 13.35 -11.13 -8.22
CA GLU A 9 14.80 -11.23 -8.37
C GLU A 9 15.50 -10.10 -7.63
N ASN A 10 15.09 -8.83 -7.78
CA ASN A 10 15.74 -7.72 -7.07
C ASN A 10 15.60 -7.81 -5.54
N ILE A 11 14.42 -8.20 -5.04
CA ILE A 11 14.20 -8.42 -3.60
C ILE A 11 14.92 -9.68 -3.12
N GLY A 12 14.95 -10.75 -3.94
CA GLY A 12 15.53 -12.05 -3.62
C GLY A 12 17.05 -12.13 -3.75
N THR A 13 17.66 -11.32 -4.62
CA THR A 13 19.11 -11.28 -4.86
C THR A 13 19.83 -10.29 -3.95
N SER A 14 19.11 -9.40 -3.26
CA SER A 14 19.66 -8.39 -2.34
C SER A 14 19.88 -8.91 -0.90
N VAL A 15 19.76 -10.21 -0.64
CA VAL A 15 19.48 -10.70 0.73
C VAL A 15 20.72 -10.95 1.62
N LEU A 16 21.95 -10.98 1.10
CA LEU A 16 23.12 -11.21 1.98
C LEU A 16 24.04 -9.99 2.12
N VAL A 17 23.55 -8.97 2.84
CA VAL A 17 24.37 -7.82 3.28
C VAL A 17 25.14 -8.15 4.58
N SER A 18 24.65 -9.12 5.37
CA SER A 18 25.28 -9.62 6.60
C SER A 18 24.79 -11.03 6.94
N LYS A 19 25.55 -11.80 7.74
CA LYS A 19 25.22 -13.17 8.16
C LYS A 19 23.94 -13.27 8.99
N ASP A 20 23.55 -12.18 9.66
CA ASP A 20 22.41 -12.14 10.58
C ASP A 20 21.18 -11.44 9.98
N GLN A 21 21.24 -11.02 8.71
CA GLN A 21 20.15 -10.25 8.10
C GLN A 21 19.04 -11.19 7.61
N LEU A 22 17.91 -11.20 8.33
CA LEU A 22 16.70 -11.95 7.99
C LEU A 22 16.97 -13.44 7.65
N PRO A 23 17.60 -14.19 8.58
CA PRO A 23 18.09 -15.55 8.32
C PRO A 23 16.97 -16.51 7.88
N GLU A 24 15.76 -16.34 8.42
CA GLU A 24 14.59 -17.14 8.04
C GLU A 24 14.13 -16.86 6.61
N LEU A 25 14.14 -15.59 6.17
CA LEU A 25 13.78 -15.22 4.80
C LEU A 25 14.79 -15.77 3.80
N HIS A 26 16.09 -15.67 4.13
CA HIS A 26 17.16 -16.24 3.32
C HIS A 26 17.01 -17.76 3.17
N LYS A 27 16.72 -18.46 4.28
CA LYS A 27 16.47 -19.90 4.27
C LYS A 27 15.25 -20.25 3.40
N MET A 28 14.15 -19.51 3.54
CA MET A 28 12.96 -19.69 2.70
C MET A 28 13.22 -19.45 1.21
N MET A 29 14.07 -18.48 0.86
CA MET A 29 14.48 -18.23 -0.53
C MET A 29 15.30 -19.39 -1.12
N ILE A 30 16.26 -19.94 -0.35
CA ILE A 30 17.03 -21.12 -0.76
C ILE A 30 16.12 -22.35 -0.89
N GLU A 31 15.22 -22.56 0.07
CA GLU A 31 14.25 -23.66 0.04
C GLU A 31 13.28 -23.52 -1.15
N ALA A 32 12.82 -22.30 -1.47
CA ALA A 32 12.01 -22.04 -2.65
C ALA A 32 12.74 -22.38 -3.96
N ALA A 33 14.04 -22.11 -4.03
CA ALA A 33 14.87 -22.47 -5.18
C ALA A 33 15.11 -24.00 -5.30
N GLY A 34 15.18 -24.72 -4.17
CA GLY A 34 15.48 -26.15 -4.13
C GLY A 34 14.27 -27.12 -4.13
N LEU A 35 13.13 -26.72 -3.55
CA LEU A 35 11.98 -27.61 -3.28
C LEU A 35 10.77 -27.39 -4.22
N GLY A 36 10.87 -26.46 -5.18
CA GLY A 36 9.85 -26.27 -6.22
C GLY A 36 8.72 -25.30 -5.87
N GLY A 37 7.87 -25.02 -6.86
CA GLY A 37 7.01 -23.83 -6.96
C GLY A 37 6.01 -23.54 -5.83
N PHE A 38 5.73 -24.48 -4.92
CA PHE A 38 4.76 -24.25 -3.83
C PHE A 38 5.28 -23.31 -2.73
N ILE A 39 6.54 -23.46 -2.32
CA ILE A 39 7.19 -22.56 -1.36
C ILE A 39 7.37 -21.18 -2.03
N ALA A 40 7.78 -21.17 -3.30
CA ALA A 40 7.94 -19.95 -4.08
C ALA A 40 6.63 -19.14 -4.19
N GLN A 41 5.49 -19.80 -4.48
CA GLN A 41 4.18 -19.14 -4.54
C GLN A 41 3.75 -18.54 -3.19
N THR A 42 4.01 -19.25 -2.09
CA THR A 42 3.68 -18.75 -0.75
C THR A 42 4.52 -17.52 -0.41
N LEU A 43 5.82 -17.57 -0.72
CA LEU A 43 6.74 -16.46 -0.49
C LEU A 43 6.38 -15.24 -1.36
N GLU A 44 6.08 -15.46 -2.64
CA GLU A 44 5.62 -14.43 -3.58
C GLU A 44 4.37 -13.71 -3.05
N GLU A 45 3.37 -14.46 -2.56
CA GLU A 45 2.16 -13.85 -2.01
C GLU A 45 2.46 -12.96 -0.80
N GLN A 46 3.35 -13.40 0.09
CA GLN A 46 3.75 -12.64 1.27
C GLN A 46 4.54 -11.38 0.88
N LEU A 47 5.41 -11.46 -0.12
CA LEU A 47 6.12 -10.30 -0.67
C LEU A 47 5.15 -9.31 -1.32
N PHE A 48 4.15 -9.77 -2.07
CA PHE A 48 3.11 -8.90 -2.61
C PHE A 48 2.25 -8.27 -1.50
N ARG A 49 1.97 -8.99 -0.40
CA ARG A 49 1.29 -8.40 0.77
C ARG A 49 2.14 -7.31 1.40
N TRP A 50 3.46 -7.53 1.52
CA TRP A 50 4.39 -6.54 2.04
C TRP A 50 4.47 -5.30 1.15
N LEU A 51 4.59 -5.46 -0.18
CA LEU A 51 4.57 -4.34 -1.13
C LEU A 51 3.27 -3.53 -1.04
N ARG A 52 2.12 -4.20 -0.95
CA ARG A 52 0.82 -3.53 -0.76
C ARG A 52 0.76 -2.75 0.55
N ALA A 53 1.35 -3.26 1.64
CA ALA A 53 1.45 -2.53 2.91
C ALA A 53 2.42 -1.34 2.82
N ALA A 54 3.49 -1.47 2.02
CA ALA A 54 4.43 -0.38 1.77
C ALA A 54 3.75 0.80 1.04
N GLU A 55 2.85 0.54 0.09
CA GLU A 55 2.04 1.59 -0.56
C GLU A 55 1.19 2.38 0.44
N LEU A 56 0.52 1.71 1.38
CA LEU A 56 -0.27 2.38 2.42
C LEU A 56 0.62 3.19 3.37
N THR A 57 1.85 2.73 3.62
CA THR A 57 2.84 3.49 4.40
C THR A 57 3.26 4.76 3.67
N CYS A 58 3.51 4.66 2.35
CA CYS A 58 3.80 5.81 1.50
C CYS A 58 2.64 6.83 1.50
N ASP A 59 1.40 6.36 1.38
CA ASP A 59 0.20 7.21 1.43
C ASP A 59 0.09 7.97 2.76
N ARG A 60 0.35 7.30 3.88
CA ARG A 60 0.34 7.92 5.22
C ARG A 60 1.45 8.96 5.35
N ALA A 61 2.65 8.68 4.84
CA ALA A 61 3.74 9.64 4.80
C ALA A 61 3.39 10.87 3.95
N ALA A 62 2.81 10.66 2.77
CA ALA A 62 2.32 11.75 1.92
C ALA A 62 1.27 12.60 2.64
N LEU A 63 0.35 11.99 3.41
CA LEU A 63 -0.63 12.73 4.19
C LEU A 63 0.00 13.52 5.34
N LEU A 64 0.99 12.99 6.05
CA LEU A 64 1.68 13.74 7.11
C LEU A 64 2.34 15.01 6.57
N VAL A 65 2.87 14.96 5.36
CA VAL A 65 3.51 16.11 4.69
C VAL A 65 2.46 17.08 4.15
N ALA A 66 1.48 16.57 3.39
CA ALA A 66 0.49 17.41 2.74
C ALA A 66 -0.57 17.98 3.70
N GLN A 67 -0.85 17.28 4.80
CA GLN A 67 -1.88 17.57 5.82
C GLN A 67 -3.33 17.72 5.34
N TYR A 68 -3.58 17.64 4.03
CA TYR A 68 -4.89 17.71 3.42
C TYR A 68 -5.23 16.40 2.70
N PRO A 69 -6.13 15.55 3.23
CA PRO A 69 -6.42 14.23 2.66
C PRO A 69 -6.95 14.31 1.23
N LYS A 70 -7.81 15.29 0.92
CA LYS A 70 -8.32 15.50 -0.43
C LYS A 70 -7.21 15.76 -1.46
N VAL A 71 -6.09 16.38 -1.07
CA VAL A 71 -4.95 16.61 -1.98
C VAL A 71 -4.29 15.27 -2.32
N VAL A 72 -3.94 14.46 -1.32
CA VAL A 72 -3.32 13.14 -1.53
C VAL A 72 -4.23 12.22 -2.35
N ILE A 73 -5.52 12.18 -2.02
CA ILE A 73 -6.52 11.39 -2.75
C ILE A 73 -6.66 11.88 -4.20
N SER A 74 -6.61 13.20 -4.44
CA SER A 74 -6.70 13.75 -5.79
C SER A 74 -5.53 13.34 -6.69
N VAL A 75 -4.32 13.21 -6.13
CA VAL A 75 -3.15 12.71 -6.87
C VAL A 75 -3.37 11.26 -7.26
N LEU A 76 -3.79 10.43 -6.30
CA LEU A 76 -4.06 9.02 -6.56
C LEU A 76 -5.16 8.83 -7.63
N MET A 77 -6.25 9.60 -7.54
CA MET A 77 -7.33 9.61 -8.53
C MET A 77 -6.82 9.98 -9.93
N LYS A 78 -6.02 11.05 -10.04
CA LYS A 78 -5.45 11.52 -11.30
C LYS A 78 -4.51 10.48 -11.92
N LEU A 79 -3.67 9.83 -11.11
CA LEU A 79 -2.77 8.77 -11.58
C LEU A 79 -3.52 7.51 -12.01
N ALA A 80 -4.62 7.17 -11.33
CA ALA A 80 -5.38 5.95 -11.60
C ALA A 80 -6.28 6.03 -12.84
N GLY A 81 -6.85 7.20 -13.14
CA GLY A 81 -7.85 7.33 -14.20
C GLY A 81 -7.97 8.72 -14.85
N GLY A 82 -7.07 9.64 -14.53
CA GLY A 82 -7.09 10.99 -15.10
C GLY A 82 -6.50 11.00 -16.51
N CYS A 83 -7.35 10.96 -17.54
CA CYS A 83 -6.93 11.45 -18.85
C CYS A 83 -6.76 12.98 -18.76
N PRO A 84 -5.67 13.58 -19.27
CA PRO A 84 -5.47 15.03 -19.21
C PRO A 84 -6.66 15.84 -19.74
N SER A 85 -7.37 15.33 -20.74
CA SER A 85 -8.56 15.98 -21.31
C SER A 85 -9.80 15.96 -20.41
N MET A 86 -9.82 15.13 -19.37
CA MET A 86 -10.92 15.01 -18.41
C MET A 86 -10.53 15.46 -16.99
N ALA A 87 -9.34 16.05 -16.83
CA ALA A 87 -8.81 16.44 -15.53
C ALA A 87 -9.75 17.40 -14.77
N ASP A 88 -10.43 18.29 -15.49
CA ASP A 88 -11.37 19.28 -14.93
C ASP A 88 -12.70 18.66 -14.46
N GLN A 89 -13.01 17.44 -14.91
CA GLN A 89 -14.25 16.74 -14.56
C GLN A 89 -14.05 15.75 -13.39
N LEU A 90 -12.81 15.56 -12.93
CA LEU A 90 -12.51 14.63 -11.86
C LEU A 90 -13.07 15.12 -10.53
N ASN A 91 -13.73 14.22 -9.80
CA ASN A 91 -14.39 14.53 -8.53
C ASN A 91 -13.91 13.59 -7.42
N VAL A 92 -13.18 14.16 -6.45
CA VAL A 92 -12.63 13.42 -5.30
C VAL A 92 -13.74 12.81 -4.43
N ASP A 93 -14.86 13.51 -4.25
CA ASP A 93 -15.96 13.03 -3.42
C ASP A 93 -16.66 11.84 -4.08
N ALA A 94 -16.84 11.87 -5.41
CA ALA A 94 -17.36 10.72 -6.17
C ALA A 94 -16.41 9.52 -6.10
N PHE A 95 -15.09 9.75 -6.13
CA PHE A 95 -14.09 8.70 -6.00
C PHE A 95 -14.11 8.05 -4.59
N LEU A 96 -14.34 8.84 -3.55
CA LEU A 96 -14.53 8.33 -2.18
C LEU A 96 -15.86 7.58 -2.02
N GLU A 97 -16.94 8.07 -2.62
CA GLU A 97 -18.24 7.38 -2.64
C GLU A 97 -18.14 6.02 -3.35
N GLN A 98 -17.38 5.94 -4.43
CA GLN A 98 -17.04 4.68 -5.08
C GLN A 98 -16.30 3.73 -4.13
N ALA A 99 -15.35 4.25 -3.35
CA ALA A 99 -14.60 3.45 -2.37
C ALA A 99 -15.50 2.89 -1.26
N HIS A 100 -16.44 3.68 -0.74
CA HIS A 100 -17.44 3.21 0.23
C HIS A 100 -18.39 2.16 -0.36
N SER A 101 -18.83 2.36 -1.61
CA SER A 101 -19.69 1.41 -2.31
C SER A 101 -18.99 0.06 -2.53
N TYR A 102 -17.70 0.10 -2.89
CA TYR A 102 -16.88 -1.11 -3.05
C TYR A 102 -16.72 -1.85 -1.71
N ASP A 103 -16.46 -1.13 -0.61
CA ASP A 103 -16.34 -1.75 0.71
C ASP A 103 -17.63 -2.45 1.13
N LYS A 104 -18.78 -1.78 0.99
CA LYS A 104 -20.10 -2.33 1.26
C LYS A 104 -20.41 -3.56 0.40
N ALA A 105 -20.04 -3.55 -0.88
CA ALA A 105 -20.20 -4.73 -1.75
C ALA A 105 -19.32 -5.90 -1.30
N SER A 106 -18.15 -5.61 -0.71
CA SER A 106 -17.20 -6.61 -0.23
C SER A 106 -17.40 -7.05 1.23
N SER A 107 -18.41 -6.51 1.94
CA SER A 107 -18.58 -6.73 3.39
C SER A 107 -19.09 -8.11 3.78
N SER A 108 -19.52 -8.92 2.81
CA SER A 108 -19.89 -10.32 3.04
C SER A 108 -18.64 -11.21 3.12
N PRO A 109 -18.68 -12.35 3.83
CA PRO A 109 -17.55 -13.29 3.85
C PRO A 109 -17.10 -13.70 2.43
N ILE A 110 -18.06 -13.94 1.53
CA ILE A 110 -17.77 -14.25 0.12
C ILE A 110 -17.17 -13.04 -0.62
N GLY A 111 -17.65 -11.83 -0.35
CA GLY A 111 -17.11 -10.59 -0.91
C GLY A 111 -15.68 -10.31 -0.48
N TYR A 112 -15.34 -10.59 0.78
CA TYR A 112 -13.97 -10.51 1.29
C TYR A 112 -13.03 -11.48 0.55
N TYR A 113 -13.47 -12.74 0.37
CA TYR A 113 -12.70 -13.72 -0.40
C TYR A 113 -12.50 -13.29 -1.86
N ILE A 114 -13.55 -12.79 -2.53
CA ILE A 114 -13.47 -12.31 -3.91
C ILE A 114 -12.52 -11.12 -4.03
N ARG A 115 -12.60 -10.14 -3.11
CA ARG A 115 -11.70 -8.99 -3.06
C ARG A 115 -10.24 -9.41 -2.89
N ASN A 116 -9.98 -10.34 -1.98
CA ASN A 116 -8.64 -10.87 -1.76
C ASN A 116 -8.13 -11.66 -2.97
N ALA A 117 -9.01 -12.42 -3.64
CA ALA A 117 -8.64 -13.14 -4.85
C ALA A 117 -8.29 -12.17 -6.00
N GLN A 118 -9.09 -11.12 -6.20
CA GLN A 118 -8.85 -10.09 -7.22
C GLN A 118 -7.56 -9.29 -6.97
N THR A 119 -7.20 -9.07 -5.70
CA THR A 119 -6.01 -8.29 -5.34
C THR A 119 -4.74 -9.13 -5.21
N ARG A 120 -4.83 -10.48 -5.25
CA ARG A 120 -3.73 -11.41 -4.97
C ARG A 120 -2.50 -11.15 -5.84
N GLN A 121 -2.72 -10.94 -7.14
CA GLN A 121 -1.65 -10.71 -8.13
C GLN A 121 -1.33 -9.24 -8.39
N LEU A 122 -1.99 -8.31 -7.69
CA LEU A 122 -1.71 -6.89 -7.84
C LEU A 122 -0.52 -6.48 -6.97
N LEU A 123 0.46 -5.80 -7.59
CA LEU A 123 1.61 -5.20 -6.88
C LEU A 123 1.20 -4.01 -6.01
N HIS A 124 0.14 -3.29 -6.41
CA HIS A 124 -0.41 -2.15 -5.67
C HIS A 124 -1.87 -2.43 -5.29
N PRO A 125 -2.35 -1.97 -4.11
CA PRO A 125 -3.77 -2.05 -3.79
C PRO A 125 -4.62 -1.24 -4.77
N LEU A 126 -5.90 -1.58 -4.92
CA LEU A 126 -6.81 -0.81 -5.77
C LEU A 126 -6.82 0.67 -5.33
N PRO A 127 -6.70 1.63 -6.26
CA PRO A 127 -6.66 3.07 -5.93
C PRO A 127 -7.82 3.54 -5.04
N VAL A 128 -9.04 3.05 -5.28
CA VAL A 128 -10.21 3.37 -4.45
C VAL A 128 -10.05 2.92 -2.99
N LEU A 129 -9.40 1.77 -2.74
CA LEU A 129 -9.19 1.28 -1.38
C LEU A 129 -8.12 2.08 -0.64
N ARG A 130 -7.07 2.51 -1.34
CA ARG A 130 -6.04 3.40 -0.80
C ARG A 130 -6.64 4.77 -0.45
N ALA A 131 -7.48 5.33 -1.31
CA ALA A 131 -8.19 6.58 -1.03
C ALA A 131 -9.03 6.50 0.25
N ARG A 132 -9.73 5.39 0.45
CA ARG A 132 -10.46 5.13 1.70
C ARG A 132 -9.54 5.06 2.91
N GLU A 133 -8.44 4.31 2.82
CA GLU A 133 -7.48 4.19 3.92
C GLU A 133 -6.89 5.56 4.31
N ILE A 134 -6.59 6.42 3.33
CA ILE A 134 -6.15 7.80 3.58
C ILE A 134 -7.24 8.59 4.33
N ASP A 135 -8.48 8.53 3.87
CA ASP A 135 -9.61 9.24 4.47
C ASP A 135 -9.91 8.75 5.91
N GLU A 136 -9.93 7.44 6.14
CA GLU A 136 -10.08 6.81 7.46
C GLU A 136 -8.92 7.19 8.38
N TRP A 137 -7.67 7.04 7.93
CA TRP A 137 -6.51 7.34 8.75
C TRP A 137 -6.40 8.82 9.10
N SER A 138 -6.79 9.73 8.20
CA SER A 138 -6.82 11.18 8.47
C SER A 138 -7.74 11.56 9.64
N ARG A 139 -8.76 10.75 9.93
CA ARG A 139 -9.72 10.94 11.03
C ARG A 139 -9.30 10.20 12.31
N SER A 140 -8.28 9.35 12.25
CA SER A 140 -7.82 8.53 13.36
C SER A 140 -7.20 9.38 14.49
N ILE A 141 -7.08 8.77 15.67
CA ILE A 141 -6.35 9.35 16.81
C ILE A 141 -4.85 9.28 16.56
N ASP A 142 -4.37 8.24 15.89
CA ASP A 142 -2.94 8.04 15.61
C ASP A 142 -2.36 9.15 14.74
N TYR A 143 -3.07 9.52 13.66
CA TYR A 143 -2.71 10.64 12.81
C TYR A 143 -2.62 11.95 13.61
N ARG A 144 -3.66 12.25 14.40
CA ARG A 144 -3.70 13.45 15.26
C ARG A 144 -2.57 13.46 16.29
N SER A 145 -2.25 12.30 16.86
CA SER A 145 -1.15 12.12 17.82
C SER A 145 0.23 12.36 17.18
N LEU A 146 0.42 11.91 15.94
CA LEU A 146 1.66 12.17 15.18
C LEU A 146 1.84 13.67 14.90
N LEU A 147 0.80 14.35 14.41
CA LEU A 147 0.87 15.79 14.17
C LEU A 147 1.16 16.58 15.44
N LYS A 148 0.49 16.25 16.54
CA LYS A 148 0.72 16.91 17.85
C LYS A 148 2.18 16.76 18.31
N ARG A 149 2.76 15.57 18.19
CA ARG A 149 4.17 15.32 18.54
C ARG A 149 5.13 16.16 17.69
N ALA A 150 4.88 16.24 16.39
CA ALA A 150 5.70 17.06 15.49
C ALA A 150 5.65 18.56 15.86
N THR A 151 4.47 19.09 16.19
CA THR A 151 4.34 20.49 16.66
C THR A 151 5.07 20.73 17.99
N GLN A 152 5.07 19.77 18.91
CA GLN A 152 5.78 19.91 20.18
C GLN A 152 7.30 19.92 19.97
N MET A 153 7.83 19.08 19.09
CA MET A 153 9.25 19.06 18.76
C MET A 153 9.71 20.38 18.13
N SER A 154 8.95 20.95 17.20
CA SER A 154 9.32 22.22 16.58
C SER A 154 9.31 23.38 17.56
N VAL A 155 8.48 23.36 18.60
CA VAL A 155 8.53 24.38 19.67
C VAL A 155 9.79 24.23 20.51
N VAL A 156 10.23 23.00 20.82
CA VAL A 156 11.44 22.74 21.62
C VAL A 156 12.72 23.10 20.85
N GLU A 157 12.77 22.86 19.54
CA GLU A 157 13.93 23.22 18.70
C GLU A 157 14.07 24.73 18.46
N ASN A 158 13.01 25.51 18.64
CA ASN A 158 13.00 26.96 18.44
C ASN A 158 13.15 27.77 19.75
N VAL A 159 13.53 27.12 20.86
CA VAL A 159 13.87 27.73 22.17
C VAL A 159 15.35 27.51 22.45
#